data_AF-A0A2S7ZAX1-F1
#
_entry.id   AF-A0A2S7ZAX1-F1
#
_cell.length_a   1.000
_cell.length_b   1.000
_cell.length_c   1.000
_cell.angle_alpha   90.00
_cell.angle_beta   90.00
_cell.angle_gamma   90.00
#
_symmetry.space_group_name_H-M   'P 1'
#
loop_
_entity.id
_entity.type
_entity.pdbx_description
1 polymer ?
#
loop_
_entity_poly.entity_id
_entity_poly.type
_entity_poly.pdbx_seq_one_letter_code
_entity_poly.pdbx_strand_id
1 'polypeptide(L)'
;MTSHDGVAELMISRLSQGEDLDLVYANPENHIVCLIPTYENGADSTLCYYVDGRQALIDKPIRLVTRELALKEGLRPGCMLSSDGHRSAYTAPRIFGPHMTLAHIKCRRSIGKDVVYGLFNVAIPYEYRVEEGPQSDTSYIRVADFEPILVYQSPAQVRRKLAEAMMEHCHYVRKMMARIKMSGNPHVVAELFIAWRDLTT
;
A
#
# COMPACT_ATOMS: atom_id res chain seq x y z
N MET A 1 18.16 1.40 -22.62
CA MET A 1 17.53 2.69 -22.22
C MET A 1 16.20 2.75 -22.94
N THR A 2 15.11 2.40 -22.28
CA THR A 2 13.76 2.64 -22.84
C THR A 2 13.50 4.14 -22.77
N SER A 3 13.35 4.79 -23.92
CA SER A 3 13.00 6.21 -24.02
C SER A 3 11.68 6.46 -23.28
N HIS A 4 11.51 7.69 -22.78
CA HIS A 4 10.26 8.15 -22.15
C HIS A 4 9.03 7.90 -23.04
N ASP A 5 9.24 7.85 -24.36
CA ASP A 5 8.23 7.60 -25.38
C ASP A 5 7.68 6.16 -25.37
N GLY A 6 8.53 5.16 -25.09
CA GLY A 6 8.10 3.75 -25.14
C GLY A 6 7.14 3.35 -24.01
N VAL A 7 7.19 4.04 -22.87
CA VAL A 7 6.23 3.81 -21.77
C VAL A 7 4.91 4.52 -22.06
N ALA A 8 4.96 5.71 -22.66
CA ALA A 8 3.77 6.45 -23.07
C ALA A 8 3.01 5.72 -24.19
N GLU A 9 3.72 5.21 -25.21
CA GLU A 9 3.13 4.40 -26.28
C GLU A 9 2.53 3.09 -25.77
N LEU A 10 3.18 2.43 -24.81
CA LEU A 10 2.64 1.23 -24.17
C LEU A 10 1.33 1.52 -23.43
N MET A 11 1.26 2.64 -22.70
CA MET A 11 0.04 3.04 -21.99
C MET A 11 -1.07 3.47 -22.95
N ILE A 12 -0.75 4.18 -24.03
CA ILE A 12 -1.71 4.57 -25.09
C ILE A 12 -2.25 3.31 -25.81
N SER A 13 -1.38 2.35 -26.12
CA SER A 13 -1.76 1.07 -26.71
C SER A 13 -2.73 0.28 -25.80
N ARG A 14 -2.44 0.23 -24.50
CA ARG A 14 -3.31 -0.42 -23.49
C ARG A 14 -4.68 0.23 -23.37
N LEU A 15 -4.72 1.56 -23.28
CA LEU A 15 -5.97 2.32 -23.19
C LEU A 15 -6.80 2.25 -24.49
N SER A 16 -6.14 2.23 -25.66
CA SER A 16 -6.82 2.13 -26.96
C SER A 16 -7.36 0.74 -27.29
N GLN A 17 -6.92 -0.31 -26.58
CA GLN A 17 -7.49 -1.65 -26.66
C GLN A 17 -8.72 -1.84 -25.76
N GLY A 18 -9.17 -0.78 -25.07
CA GLY A 18 -10.34 -0.85 -24.20
C GLY A 18 -10.08 -1.62 -22.91
N GLU A 19 -8.86 -1.55 -22.37
CA GLU A 19 -8.65 -1.92 -20.96
C GLU A 19 -9.59 -1.05 -20.10
N ASP A 20 -10.62 -1.69 -19.58
CA ASP A 20 -11.55 -1.11 -18.62
C ASP A 20 -10.73 -0.56 -17.44
N LEU A 21 -10.85 0.72 -17.13
CA LEU A 21 -10.17 1.29 -15.97
C LEU A 21 -10.71 0.65 -14.67
N ASP A 22 -11.92 0.09 -14.71
CA ASP A 22 -12.44 -0.76 -13.65
C ASP A 22 -11.64 -2.06 -13.51
N LEU A 23 -10.90 -2.58 -14.52
CA LEU A 23 -10.04 -3.77 -14.38
C LEU A 23 -8.84 -3.56 -13.45
N VAL A 24 -8.28 -2.35 -13.38
CA VAL A 24 -7.21 -2.03 -12.42
C VAL A 24 -7.74 -2.17 -11.00
N TYR A 25 -9.00 -1.75 -10.78
CA TYR A 25 -9.75 -1.85 -9.53
C TYR A 25 -10.43 -3.21 -9.31
N ALA A 26 -10.67 -3.99 -10.37
CA ALA A 26 -11.40 -5.24 -10.33
C ALA A 26 -10.49 -6.46 -10.16
N ASN A 27 -9.17 -6.33 -10.40
CA ASN A 27 -8.24 -7.39 -10.03
C ASN A 27 -7.98 -7.35 -8.52
N PRO A 28 -8.51 -8.30 -7.73
CA PRO A 28 -8.35 -8.29 -6.28
C PRO A 28 -6.88 -8.48 -5.87
N GLU A 29 -6.04 -9.06 -6.74
CA GLU A 29 -4.61 -9.24 -6.47
C GLU A 29 -3.84 -7.91 -6.35
N ASN A 30 -4.39 -6.82 -6.87
CA ASN A 30 -3.81 -5.48 -6.73
C ASN A 30 -4.25 -4.79 -5.43
N HIS A 31 -5.33 -5.27 -4.80
CA HIS A 31 -5.93 -4.65 -3.62
C HIS A 31 -5.53 -5.42 -2.38
N ILE A 32 -4.31 -5.15 -1.94
CA ILE A 32 -3.76 -5.72 -0.71
C ILE A 32 -4.23 -4.90 0.48
N VAL A 33 -4.86 -5.56 1.44
CA VAL A 33 -5.24 -4.99 2.74
C VAL A 33 -4.03 -4.88 3.64
N CYS A 34 -3.33 -5.99 3.86
CA CYS A 34 -2.08 -5.97 4.61
C CYS A 34 -1.17 -7.14 4.24
N LEU A 35 0.12 -6.96 4.56
CA LEU A 35 1.16 -7.98 4.43
C LEU A 35 1.78 -8.20 5.81
N ILE A 36 1.71 -9.44 6.30
CA ILE A 36 2.23 -9.80 7.62
C ILE A 36 3.41 -10.74 7.44
N PRO A 37 4.63 -10.40 7.91
CA PRO A 37 5.75 -11.32 7.86
C PRO A 37 5.48 -12.50 8.79
N THR A 38 5.64 -13.71 8.29
CA THR A 38 5.46 -14.96 9.04
C THR A 38 6.65 -15.89 8.80
N TYR A 39 6.69 -17.00 9.53
CA TYR A 39 7.73 -18.01 9.45
C TYR A 39 7.07 -19.37 9.36
N GLU A 40 7.11 -19.96 8.17
CA GLU A 40 6.46 -21.24 7.85
C GLU A 40 7.52 -22.22 7.35
N ASN A 41 7.47 -23.46 7.84
CA ASN A 41 8.36 -24.54 7.39
C ASN A 41 9.87 -24.21 7.42
N GLY A 42 10.31 -23.38 8.38
CA GLY A 42 11.73 -23.03 8.50
C GLY A 42 12.19 -21.89 7.59
N ALA A 43 11.27 -21.21 6.89
CA ALA A 43 11.57 -20.14 5.95
C ALA A 43 10.74 -18.88 6.21
N ASP A 44 11.30 -17.72 5.86
CA ASP A 44 10.58 -16.45 5.88
C ASP A 44 9.52 -16.43 4.77
N SER A 45 8.28 -16.20 5.17
CA SER A 45 7.12 -16.10 4.28
C SER A 45 6.29 -14.85 4.62
N THR A 46 5.30 -14.54 3.79
CA THR A 46 4.43 -13.37 3.97
C THR A 46 2.99 -13.80 3.83
N LEU A 47 2.18 -13.57 4.86
CA LEU A 47 0.74 -13.71 4.78
C LEU A 47 0.15 -12.44 4.19
N CYS A 48 -0.56 -12.58 3.08
CA CYS A 48 -1.17 -11.49 2.33
C CYS A 48 -2.69 -11.56 2.46
N TYR A 49 -3.29 -10.43 2.82
CA TYR A 49 -4.73 -10.24 2.95
C TYR A 49 -5.22 -9.36 1.82
N TYR A 50 -6.27 -9.78 1.11
CA TYR A 50 -6.81 -9.06 -0.06
C TYR A 50 -8.19 -8.47 0.23
N VAL A 51 -8.59 -7.45 -0.54
CA VAL A 51 -9.89 -6.79 -0.35
C VAL A 51 -11.08 -7.71 -0.62
N ASP A 52 -10.91 -8.78 -1.39
CA ASP A 52 -11.94 -9.81 -1.64
C ASP A 52 -12.13 -10.80 -0.47
N GLY A 53 -11.45 -10.60 0.67
CA GLY A 53 -11.51 -11.49 1.83
C GLY A 53 -10.58 -12.70 1.72
N ARG A 54 -9.81 -12.83 0.63
CA ARG A 54 -8.85 -13.92 0.48
C ARG A 54 -7.61 -13.68 1.33
N GLN A 55 -7.06 -14.78 1.84
CA GLN A 55 -5.75 -14.83 2.49
C GLN A 55 -4.85 -15.77 1.70
N ALA A 56 -3.60 -15.36 1.44
CA ALA A 56 -2.63 -16.19 0.74
C ALA A 56 -1.28 -16.17 1.45
N LEU A 57 -0.72 -17.35 1.67
CA LEU A 57 0.67 -17.49 2.08
C LEU A 57 1.57 -17.35 0.85
N ILE A 58 2.49 -16.39 0.88
CA ILE A 58 3.51 -16.19 -0.14
C ILE A 58 4.82 -16.71 0.42
N ASP A 59 5.43 -17.70 -0.24
CA ASP A 59 6.71 -18.32 0.13
C ASP A 59 7.92 -17.41 -0.18
N LYS A 60 7.81 -16.14 0.21
CA LYS A 60 8.83 -15.10 0.07
C LYS A 60 8.81 -14.20 1.30
N PRO A 61 9.97 -13.70 1.75
CA PRO A 61 10.02 -12.66 2.77
C PRO A 61 9.34 -11.38 2.29
N ILE A 62 8.74 -10.64 3.22
CA ILE A 62 7.98 -9.41 2.94
C ILE A 62 8.78 -8.36 2.16
N ARG A 63 10.11 -8.36 2.33
CA ARG A 63 11.02 -7.50 1.57
C ARG A 63 11.07 -7.82 0.07
N LEU A 64 11.01 -9.10 -0.29
CA LEU A 64 10.96 -9.52 -1.70
C LEU A 64 9.56 -9.25 -2.27
N VAL A 65 8.50 -9.56 -1.51
CA VAL A 65 7.12 -9.25 -1.92
C VAL A 65 6.95 -7.77 -2.23
N THR A 66 7.35 -6.88 -1.31
CA THR A 66 7.29 -5.43 -1.55
C THR A 66 8.14 -4.96 -2.72
N ARG A 67 9.30 -5.58 -2.95
CA ARG A 67 10.14 -5.26 -4.12
C ARG A 67 9.43 -5.62 -5.43
N GLU A 68 8.78 -6.78 -5.49
CA GLU A 68 8.02 -7.23 -6.65
C GLU A 68 6.79 -6.35 -6.88
N LEU A 69 6.09 -5.94 -5.82
CA LEU A 69 4.99 -4.98 -5.90
C LEU A 69 5.45 -3.63 -6.46
N ALA A 70 6.57 -3.08 -5.97
CA ALA A 70 7.14 -1.85 -6.54
C ALA A 70 7.42 -1.99 -8.04
N LEU A 71 8.03 -3.10 -8.48
CA LEU A 71 8.33 -3.32 -9.88
C LEU A 71 7.05 -3.45 -10.73
N LYS A 72 6.01 -4.09 -10.20
CA LYS A 72 4.69 -4.20 -10.86
C LYS A 72 4.05 -2.82 -11.07
N GLU A 73 4.20 -1.93 -10.10
CA GLU A 73 3.75 -0.53 -10.16
C GLU A 73 4.69 0.38 -11.00
N GLY A 74 5.69 -0.19 -11.67
CA GLY A 74 6.66 0.58 -12.47
C GLY A 74 7.64 1.42 -11.61
N LEU A 75 7.68 1.20 -10.30
CA LEU A 75 8.58 1.87 -9.38
C LEU A 75 9.94 1.20 -9.32
N ARG A 76 11.00 2.01 -9.21
CA ARG A 76 12.33 1.51 -8.87
C ARG A 76 12.43 1.34 -7.34
N PRO A 77 12.76 0.15 -6.82
CA PRO A 77 12.79 -0.12 -5.37
C PRO A 77 13.73 0.78 -4.55
N GLY A 78 14.74 1.38 -5.19
CA GLY A 78 15.65 2.35 -4.57
C GLY A 78 15.16 3.80 -4.57
N CYS A 79 14.02 4.09 -5.19
CA CYS A 79 13.50 5.43 -5.45
C CYS A 79 12.13 5.68 -4.77
N MET A 80 11.73 4.85 -3.80
CA MET A 80 10.57 5.15 -2.95
C MET A 80 10.92 6.32 -2.03
N LEU A 81 10.64 7.53 -2.53
CA LEU A 81 10.75 8.77 -1.78
C LEU A 81 9.46 8.98 -1.00
N SER A 82 9.55 9.67 0.13
CA SER A 82 8.35 10.28 0.73
C SER A 82 7.75 11.30 -0.24
N SER A 83 6.51 11.69 0.01
CA SER A 83 5.75 12.65 -0.79
C SER A 83 6.54 13.94 -0.99
N ASP A 84 7.31 14.38 0.00
CA ASP A 84 8.20 15.54 -0.01
C ASP A 84 9.52 15.37 -0.78
N GLY A 85 9.81 14.18 -1.31
CA GLY A 85 11.00 13.89 -2.12
C GLY A 85 12.23 13.47 -1.31
N HIS A 86 12.13 13.34 0.02
CA HIS A 86 13.22 12.85 0.84
C HIS A 86 13.29 11.32 0.86
N ARG A 87 14.46 10.79 1.27
CA ARG A 87 14.59 9.35 1.51
C ARG A 87 13.77 8.98 2.74
N SER A 88 12.72 8.20 2.53
CA SER A 88 11.82 7.76 3.59
C SER A 88 12.59 6.97 4.65
N ALA A 89 12.33 7.27 5.92
CA ALA A 89 12.88 6.50 7.04
C ALA A 89 12.43 5.03 6.94
N TYR A 90 13.16 4.12 7.59
CA TYR A 90 12.91 2.68 7.46
C TYR A 90 11.45 2.28 7.82
N THR A 91 10.86 2.96 8.79
CA THR A 91 9.47 2.74 9.26
C THR A 91 8.47 3.77 8.77
N ALA A 92 8.88 4.69 7.89
CA ALA A 92 7.96 5.67 7.34
C ALA A 92 7.04 5.02 6.30
N PRO A 93 5.88 5.63 6.01
CA PRO A 93 4.94 5.09 5.02
C PRO A 93 5.61 4.88 3.65
N ARG A 94 5.20 3.83 2.94
CA ARG A 94 5.67 3.56 1.57
C ARG A 94 4.50 3.64 0.61
N ILE A 95 4.64 4.52 -0.37
CA ILE A 95 3.63 4.72 -1.41
C ILE A 95 4.08 3.92 -2.64
N PHE A 96 3.22 3.01 -3.07
CA PHE A 96 3.42 2.22 -4.28
C PHE A 96 2.56 2.74 -5.44
N GLY A 97 1.43 3.36 -5.13
CA GLY A 97 0.52 3.90 -6.12
C GLY A 97 -0.74 4.53 -5.50
N PRO A 98 -1.71 4.96 -6.32
CA PRO A 98 -2.98 5.53 -5.86
C PRO A 98 -3.81 4.56 -5.00
N HIS A 99 -3.62 3.25 -5.17
CA HIS A 99 -4.35 2.21 -4.45
C HIS A 99 -3.53 1.57 -3.31
N MET A 100 -2.29 2.03 -3.08
CA MET A 100 -1.38 1.34 -2.18
C MET A 100 -0.44 2.31 -1.47
N THR A 101 -0.74 2.56 -0.19
CA THR A 101 0.16 3.24 0.75
C THR A 101 0.24 2.46 2.04
N LEU A 102 1.43 1.97 2.36
CA LEU A 102 1.64 0.98 3.42
C LEU A 102 2.22 1.63 4.69
N ALA A 103 1.48 1.54 5.79
CA ALA A 103 1.94 1.85 7.13
C ALA A 103 2.77 0.70 7.72
N HIS A 104 3.92 1.00 8.32
CA HIS A 104 4.79 -0.02 8.93
C HIS A 104 4.48 -0.17 10.42
N ILE A 105 3.85 -1.29 10.80
CA ILE A 105 3.43 -1.56 12.18
C ILE A 105 4.09 -2.84 12.65
N LYS A 106 4.62 -2.85 13.88
CA LYS A 106 5.36 -4.01 14.40
C LYS A 106 4.39 -5.15 14.69
N CYS A 107 4.48 -6.28 13.99
CA CYS A 107 3.57 -7.43 14.09
C CYS A 107 4.16 -8.63 14.84
N ARG A 108 5.46 -8.62 15.13
CA ARG A 108 6.10 -9.66 15.96
C ARG A 108 7.19 -9.11 16.88
N ARG A 109 7.59 -9.92 17.87
CA ARG A 109 8.85 -9.69 18.58
C ARG A 109 10.02 -9.94 17.63
N SER A 110 11.09 -9.17 17.81
CA SER A 110 12.33 -9.35 17.06
C SER A 110 12.99 -10.66 17.45
N ILE A 111 13.38 -11.44 16.45
CA ILE A 111 14.26 -12.60 16.60
C ILE A 111 15.55 -12.23 15.84
N GLY A 112 16.64 -11.95 16.55
CA GLY A 112 17.88 -11.50 15.90
C GLY A 112 17.71 -10.21 15.07
N LYS A 113 18.08 -10.24 13.78
CA LYS A 113 18.02 -9.10 12.82
C LYS A 113 16.73 -9.03 12.00
N ASP A 114 15.74 -9.83 12.37
CA ASP A 114 14.55 -10.07 11.57
C ASP A 114 13.67 -8.84 11.35
N VAL A 115 13.00 -8.82 10.19
CA VAL A 115 11.96 -7.84 9.88
C VAL A 115 10.71 -8.16 10.68
N VAL A 116 10.33 -7.24 11.56
CA VAL A 116 9.21 -7.39 12.50
C VAL A 116 7.95 -6.65 12.09
N TYR A 117 7.99 -5.92 10.97
CA TYR A 117 6.94 -5.00 10.58
C TYR A 117 6.01 -5.62 9.55
N GLY A 118 4.72 -5.68 9.89
CA GLY A 118 3.66 -5.81 8.89
C GLY A 118 3.38 -4.47 8.23
N LEU A 119 2.76 -4.56 7.07
CA LEU A 119 2.47 -3.44 6.18
C LEU A 119 0.97 -3.35 5.99
N PHE A 120 0.37 -2.25 6.43
CA PHE A 120 -1.08 -2.04 6.43
C PHE A 120 -1.43 -0.98 5.40
N ASN A 121 -2.26 -1.33 4.41
CA ASN A 121 -2.63 -0.42 3.35
C ASN A 121 -3.70 0.57 3.82
N VAL A 122 -3.40 1.86 3.79
CA VAL A 122 -4.34 2.91 4.19
C VAL A 122 -5.14 3.48 3.01
N ALA A 123 -4.81 3.10 1.77
CA ALA A 123 -5.48 3.59 0.57
C ALA A 123 -6.73 2.79 0.19
N ILE A 124 -7.00 1.69 0.90
CA ILE A 124 -8.19 0.84 0.69
C ILE A 124 -9.38 1.35 1.52
N PRO A 125 -10.62 1.12 1.04
CA PRO A 125 -11.84 1.61 1.70
C PRO A 125 -12.26 0.74 2.90
N TYR A 126 -11.31 0.33 3.74
CA TYR A 126 -11.61 -0.35 5.00
C TYR A 126 -11.24 0.52 6.19
N GLU A 127 -12.11 0.51 7.19
CA GLU A 127 -11.82 1.11 8.48
C GLU A 127 -11.00 0.15 9.34
N TYR A 128 -9.79 0.58 9.74
CA TYR A 128 -9.00 -0.13 10.74
C TYR A 128 -9.53 0.18 12.15
N ARG A 129 -10.05 -0.85 12.82
CA ARG A 129 -10.39 -0.75 14.25
C ARG A 129 -9.21 -1.23 15.08
N VAL A 130 -8.75 -0.37 15.99
CA VAL A 130 -7.63 -0.66 16.89
C VAL A 130 -8.16 -0.86 18.30
N GLU A 131 -7.86 -2.02 18.87
CA GLU A 131 -8.28 -2.46 20.21
C GLU A 131 -7.07 -2.73 21.10
N GLU A 132 -7.28 -2.75 22.42
CA GLU A 132 -6.23 -3.09 23.38
C GLU A 132 -5.78 -4.55 23.20
N GLY A 133 -4.47 -4.76 23.27
CA GLY A 133 -3.88 -6.09 23.24
C GLY A 133 -3.72 -6.70 24.63
N PRO A 134 -3.18 -7.92 24.72
CA PRO A 134 -2.95 -8.62 25.99
C PRO A 134 -1.90 -7.94 26.90
N GLN A 135 -1.04 -7.08 26.34
CA GLN A 135 -0.10 -6.24 27.09
C GLN A 135 -0.26 -4.76 26.73
N SER A 136 0.18 -3.87 27.63
CA SER A 136 0.07 -2.41 27.47
C SER A 136 0.80 -1.85 26.23
N ASP A 137 1.81 -2.58 25.73
CA ASP A 137 2.58 -2.26 24.53
C ASP A 137 2.12 -3.06 23.30
N THR A 138 0.93 -3.65 23.34
CA THR A 138 0.33 -4.41 22.23
C THR A 138 -1.08 -3.93 21.89
N SER A 139 -1.55 -4.26 20.69
CA SER A 139 -2.89 -3.94 20.20
C SER A 139 -3.39 -5.02 19.25
N TYR A 140 -4.70 -5.11 19.08
CA TYR A 140 -5.28 -5.81 17.94
C TYR A 140 -5.70 -4.80 16.87
N ILE A 141 -5.39 -5.12 15.61
CA ILE A 141 -5.94 -4.43 14.45
C ILE A 141 -6.99 -5.36 13.83
N ARG A 142 -8.24 -4.89 13.79
CA ARG A 142 -9.35 -5.51 13.06
C ARG A 142 -9.60 -4.75 11.78
N VAL A 143 -9.73 -5.47 10.69
CA VAL A 143 -9.99 -4.94 9.35
C VAL A 143 -10.79 -5.96 8.57
N ALA A 144 -11.87 -5.52 7.93
CA ALA A 144 -12.85 -6.41 7.30
C ALA A 144 -13.31 -7.55 8.25
N ASP A 145 -13.56 -8.74 7.71
CA ASP A 145 -13.94 -9.94 8.45
C ASP A 145 -12.73 -10.84 8.77
N PHE A 146 -11.51 -10.29 8.73
CA PHE A 146 -10.30 -11.05 9.04
C PHE A 146 -10.12 -11.27 10.54
N GLU A 147 -9.39 -12.34 10.86
CA GLU A 147 -8.93 -12.59 12.22
C GLU A 147 -8.11 -11.39 12.76
N PRO A 148 -8.30 -11.00 14.04
CA PRO A 148 -7.59 -9.86 14.62
C PRO A 148 -6.08 -10.03 14.55
N ILE A 149 -5.40 -9.02 14.02
CA ILE A 149 -3.95 -9.04 13.85
C ILE A 149 -3.32 -8.43 15.10
N LEU A 150 -2.61 -9.26 15.88
CA LEU A 150 -1.83 -8.79 17.03
C LEU A 150 -0.62 -7.98 16.56
N VAL A 151 -0.46 -6.78 17.12
CA VAL A 151 0.69 -5.90 16.88
C VAL A 151 1.34 -5.49 18.20
N TYR A 152 2.65 -5.25 18.17
CA TYR A 152 3.51 -4.96 19.31
C TYR A 152 3.77 -3.46 19.44
N GLN A 153 2.67 -2.70 19.43
CA GLN A 153 2.62 -1.27 19.73
C GLN A 153 1.33 -0.97 20.47
N SER A 154 1.30 0.08 21.29
CA SER A 154 0.07 0.50 21.98
C SER A 154 -0.96 1.08 21.00
N PRO A 155 -2.27 1.10 21.34
CA PRO A 155 -3.31 1.54 20.41
C PRO A 155 -3.08 2.97 19.90
N ALA A 156 -2.61 3.86 20.77
CA ALA A 156 -2.27 5.23 20.43
C ALA A 156 -1.14 5.32 19.39
N GLN A 157 -0.11 4.48 19.51
CA GLN A 157 0.98 4.42 18.54
C GLN A 157 0.53 3.86 17.19
N VAL A 158 -0.33 2.83 17.20
CA VAL A 158 -0.90 2.22 16.00
C VAL A 158 -1.75 3.24 15.24
N ARG A 159 -2.70 3.89 15.92
CA ARG A 159 -3.56 4.93 15.32
C ARG A 159 -2.73 6.07 14.73
N ARG A 160 -1.69 6.52 15.44
CA ARG A 160 -0.78 7.57 14.95
C ARG A 160 -0.09 7.14 13.65
N LYS A 161 0.43 5.91 13.57
CA LYS A 161 1.09 5.41 12.35
C LYS A 161 0.14 5.27 11.16
N LEU A 162 -1.08 4.79 11.40
CA LEU A 162 -2.11 4.73 10.36
C LEU A 162 -2.47 6.13 9.87
N ALA A 163 -2.62 7.09 10.79
CA ALA A 163 -2.88 8.49 10.43
C ALA A 163 -1.71 9.14 9.68
N GLU A 164 -0.47 8.90 10.09
CA GLU A 164 0.73 9.36 9.38
C GLU A 164 0.78 8.83 7.94
N ALA A 165 0.50 7.55 7.75
CA ALA A 165 0.40 6.96 6.42
C ALA A 165 -0.74 7.54 5.58
N MET A 166 -1.90 7.79 6.20
CA MET A 166 -3.05 8.39 5.50
C MET A 166 -2.76 9.84 5.08
N MET A 167 -2.13 10.64 5.95
CA MET A 167 -1.72 12.00 5.60
C MET A 167 -0.74 11.99 4.42
N GLU A 168 0.21 11.04 4.44
CA GLU A 168 1.19 10.87 3.37
C GLU A 168 0.53 10.45 2.05
N HIS A 169 -0.46 9.56 2.12
CA HIS A 169 -1.29 9.18 0.99
C HIS A 169 -2.03 10.40 0.40
N CYS A 170 -2.70 11.19 1.24
CA CYS A 170 -3.38 12.42 0.84
C CYS A 170 -2.41 13.42 0.16
N HIS A 171 -1.19 13.58 0.67
CA HIS A 171 -0.17 14.43 0.05
C HIS A 171 0.24 13.91 -1.33
N TYR A 172 0.45 12.61 -1.45
CA TYR A 172 0.78 11.98 -2.73
C TYR A 172 -0.33 12.19 -3.77
N VAL A 173 -1.59 11.90 -3.42
CA VAL A 173 -2.72 12.09 -4.33
C VAL A 173 -2.87 13.56 -4.74
N ARG A 174 -2.75 14.51 -3.80
CA ARG A 174 -2.77 15.95 -4.12
C ARG A 174 -1.67 16.34 -5.10
N LYS A 175 -0.44 15.82 -4.94
CA LYS A 175 0.66 16.08 -5.87
C LYS A 175 0.43 15.47 -7.25
N MET A 176 -0.10 14.24 -7.31
CA MET A 176 -0.49 13.63 -8.58
C MET A 176 -1.56 14.47 -9.28
N MET A 177 -2.64 14.83 -8.58
CA MET A 177 -3.69 15.69 -9.14
C MET A 177 -3.14 17.03 -9.63
N ALA A 178 -2.24 17.66 -8.88
CA ALA A 178 -1.61 18.91 -9.30
C ALA A 178 -0.79 18.73 -10.59
N ARG A 179 0.04 17.69 -10.67
CA ARG A 179 0.82 17.36 -11.88
C ARG A 179 -0.08 17.08 -13.08
N ILE A 180 -1.20 16.40 -12.86
CA ILE A 180 -2.13 16.07 -13.93
C ILE A 180 -2.91 17.30 -14.38
N LYS A 181 -3.34 18.18 -13.46
CA LYS A 181 -3.91 19.50 -13.82
C LYS A 181 -2.93 20.34 -14.64
N MET A 182 -1.64 20.26 -14.34
CA MET A 182 -0.59 20.94 -15.11
C MET A 182 -0.37 20.33 -16.51
N SER A 183 -0.86 19.11 -16.79
CA SER A 183 -0.76 18.51 -18.13
C SER A 183 -1.61 19.24 -19.17
N GLY A 184 -2.63 20.00 -18.74
CA GLY A 184 -3.52 20.75 -19.62
C GLY A 184 -4.46 19.87 -20.47
N ASN A 185 -4.50 18.55 -20.26
CA ASN A 185 -5.39 17.65 -20.99
C ASN A 185 -6.77 17.54 -20.30
N PRO A 186 -7.85 18.06 -20.91
CA PRO A 186 -9.17 18.15 -20.26
C PRO A 186 -9.82 16.78 -20.01
N HIS A 187 -9.49 15.76 -20.79
CA HIS A 187 -10.05 14.41 -20.62
C HIS A 187 -9.46 13.69 -19.41
N VAL A 188 -8.16 13.84 -19.19
CA VAL A 188 -7.48 13.26 -18.03
C VAL A 188 -7.94 13.93 -16.72
N VAL A 189 -8.21 15.24 -16.76
CA VAL A 189 -8.72 15.98 -15.59
C VAL A 189 -10.15 15.57 -15.22
N ALA A 190 -11.01 15.24 -16.20
CA ALA A 190 -12.39 14.83 -15.96
C ALA A 190 -12.50 13.46 -15.27
N GLU A 191 -11.78 12.45 -15.77
CA GLU A 191 -11.77 11.09 -15.20
C GLU A 191 -11.26 11.09 -13.74
N LEU A 192 -10.25 11.90 -13.44
CA LEU A 192 -9.68 11.97 -12.09
C LEU A 192 -10.56 12.71 -11.09
N PHE A 193 -11.41 13.62 -11.55
CA PHE A 193 -12.37 14.29 -10.69
C PHE A 193 -13.47 13.32 -10.21
N ILE A 194 -13.86 12.38 -11.07
CA ILE A 194 -14.80 11.31 -10.75
C ILE A 194 -14.17 10.38 -9.71
N ALA A 195 -12.94 9.90 -9.94
CA ALA A 195 -12.23 9.04 -9.01
C ALA A 195 -11.97 9.68 -7.63
N TRP A 196 -11.66 10.99 -7.58
CA TRP A 196 -11.47 11.70 -6.31
C TRP A 196 -12.78 11.87 -5.53
N ARG A 197 -13.89 12.21 -6.22
CA ARG A 197 -15.20 12.38 -5.57
C ARG A 197 -15.58 11.12 -4.79
N ASP A 198 -15.39 9.97 -5.40
CA ASP A 198 -15.79 8.68 -4.85
C ASP A 198 -14.87 8.20 -3.70
N LEU A 199 -13.70 8.83 -3.50
CA LEU A 199 -12.81 8.62 -2.34
C LEU A 199 -13.13 9.53 -1.14
N THR A 200 -14.00 10.53 -1.29
CA THR A 200 -14.27 11.57 -0.27
C THR A 200 -15.69 11.59 0.30
N THR A 201 -16.53 10.68 -0.17
CA THR A 201 -17.86 10.35 0.39
C THR A 201 -17.82 9.00 1.07
#